data_AF-A0A7W0R4K9-F1
#
_entry.id   AF-A0A7W0R4K9-F1
#
_cell.length_a   1.000
_cell.length_b   1.000
_cell.length_c   1.000
_cell.angle_alpha   90.00
_cell.angle_beta   90.00
_cell.angle_gamma   90.00
#
_symmetry.space_group_name_H-M   'P 1'
#
loop_
_entity.id
_entity.type
_entity.pdbx_description
1 polymer ?
#
loop_
_entity_poly.entity_id
_entity_poly.type
_entity_poly.pdbx_seq_one_letter_code
_entity_poly.pdbx_strand_id
1 'polypeptide(L)' 'FLRVPEGKTAKNRMHIDIRVAGKGPEDMAQRERLIRAKVPELVAAGAVVVRQESYGDVLGHVVMRDPESNEFCVA' A
#
# COMPACT_ATOMS: atom_id res chain seq x y z
N PHE A 1 5.23 15.98 4.39
CA PHE A 1 4.45 15.87 3.14
C PHE A 1 4.41 17.24 2.50
N LEU A 2 4.64 17.34 1.19
CA LEU A 2 4.55 18.59 0.46
C LEU A 2 3.15 18.66 -0.16
N ARG A 3 2.28 19.54 0.33
CA ARG A 3 0.91 19.67 -0.21
C ARG A 3 0.94 20.29 -1.58
N VAL A 4 0.31 19.64 -2.55
CA VAL A 4 0.02 20.20 -3.88
C VAL A 4 -1.47 20.55 -3.95
N PRO A 5 -1.84 21.81 -4.27
CA PRO A 5 -3.24 22.24 -4.26
C PRO A 5 -4.04 21.69 -5.45
N GLU A 6 -3.39 21.34 -6.56
CA GLU A 6 -4.02 20.74 -7.72
C GLU A 6 -4.32 19.25 -7.50
N GLY A 7 -5.57 18.86 -7.74
CA GLY A 7 -5.94 17.46 -7.83
C GLY A 7 -5.34 16.76 -9.06
N LYS A 8 -5.21 15.45 -8.99
CA LYS A 8 -4.68 14.62 -10.07
C LYS A 8 -5.49 14.77 -11.37
N THR A 9 -4.86 15.22 -12.45
CA THR A 9 -5.50 15.49 -13.75
C THR A 9 -5.36 14.37 -14.79
N ALA A 10 -4.45 13.42 -14.56
CA ALA A 10 -4.17 12.32 -15.49
C ALA A 10 -3.92 11.00 -14.76
N LYS A 11 -3.98 9.88 -15.51
CA LYS A 11 -3.60 8.57 -14.97
C LYS A 11 -2.12 8.56 -14.57
N ASN A 12 -1.82 8.03 -13.39
CA ASN A 12 -0.44 7.81 -13.00
C ASN A 12 0.10 6.60 -13.79
N ARG A 13 1.15 6.78 -14.60
CA ARG A 13 1.84 5.67 -15.28
C ARG A 13 2.91 5.02 -14.41
N MET A 14 3.08 5.51 -13.19
CA MET A 14 3.96 4.95 -12.18
C MET A 14 3.13 4.24 -11.12
N HIS A 15 3.63 3.07 -10.70
CA HIS A 15 3.09 2.31 -9.58
C HIS A 15 4.13 2.30 -8.46
N ILE A 16 3.76 2.75 -7.27
CA ILE A 16 4.64 2.77 -6.09
C ILE A 16 4.32 1.54 -5.25
N ASP A 17 5.35 0.76 -4.93
CA ASP A 17 5.27 -0.40 -4.04
C ASP A 17 6.08 -0.14 -2.76
N ILE A 18 5.41 -0.15 -1.62
CA ILE A 18 6.01 0.01 -0.30
C ILE A 18 6.23 -1.39 0.27
N ARG A 19 7.49 -1.83 0.25
CA ARG A 19 7.89 -3.12 0.82
C ARG A 19 8.10 -3.00 2.32
N VAL A 20 7.16 -3.52 3.10
CA VAL A 20 7.21 -3.48 4.57
C VAL A 20 8.08 -4.59 5.16
N ALA A 21 8.33 -5.62 4.35
CA ALA A 21 9.02 -6.82 4.75
C ALA A 21 10.50 -6.88 4.27
N GLY A 22 11.04 -5.77 3.74
CA GLY A 22 12.45 -5.66 3.33
C GLY A 22 12.83 -6.52 2.12
N LYS A 23 14.10 -6.93 2.01
CA LYS A 23 14.63 -7.80 0.93
C LYS A 23 14.07 -9.24 0.97
N GLY A 24 13.29 -9.58 1.99
CA GLY A 24 12.52 -10.80 2.08
C GLY A 24 11.90 -10.96 3.46
N PRO A 25 10.74 -11.63 3.49
CA PRO A 25 10.65 -12.84 4.28
C PRO A 25 10.46 -14.00 3.32
N GLU A 26 11.26 -15.06 3.47
CA GLU A 26 10.96 -16.37 2.89
C GLU A 26 9.66 -16.93 3.51
N ASP A 27 9.28 -16.44 4.69
CA ASP A 27 8.01 -16.72 5.37
C ASP A 27 6.87 -15.78 4.93
N MET A 28 6.02 -16.28 4.05
CA MET A 28 4.81 -15.60 3.59
C MET A 28 3.88 -15.18 4.74
N ALA A 29 3.82 -15.93 5.85
CA ALA A 29 2.97 -15.58 6.99
C ALA A 29 3.52 -14.36 7.74
N GLN A 30 4.85 -14.24 7.86
CA GLN A 30 5.46 -13.05 8.45
C GLN A 30 5.24 -11.81 7.59
N ARG A 31 5.36 -11.96 6.27
CA ARG A 31 5.07 -10.90 5.30
C ARG A 31 3.63 -10.40 5.45
N GLU A 32 2.68 -11.31 5.49
CA GLU A 32 1.27 -10.97 5.71
C GLU A 32 1.06 -10.23 7.04
N ARG A 33 1.66 -10.69 8.14
CA ARG A 33 1.57 -9.99 9.44
C ARG A 33 2.08 -8.55 9.36
N LEU A 34 3.20 -8.32 8.67
CA LEU A 34 3.77 -6.98 8.50
C LEU A 34 2.88 -6.08 7.63
N ILE A 35 2.32 -6.60 6.54
CA ILE A 35 1.37 -5.86 5.71
C ILE A 35 0.14 -5.46 6.54
N ARG A 36 -0.45 -6.43 7.27
CA ARG A 36 -1.61 -6.19 8.14
C ARG A 36 -1.32 -5.22 9.28
N ALA A 37 -0.08 -5.14 9.77
CA ALA A 37 0.34 -4.16 10.76
C ALA A 37 0.51 -2.75 10.16
N LYS A 38 1.05 -2.64 8.93
CA LYS A 38 1.31 -1.32 8.32
C LYS A 38 0.05 -0.64 7.79
N VAL A 39 -0.89 -1.39 7.23
CA VAL A 39 -2.15 -0.84 6.68
C VAL A 39 -2.88 0.07 7.68
N PRO A 40 -3.16 -0.32 8.94
CA PRO A 40 -3.86 0.56 9.88
C PRO A 40 -3.04 1.80 10.26
N GLU A 41 -1.71 1.72 10.32
CA GLU A 41 -0.85 2.89 10.54
C GLU A 41 -1.02 3.91 9.40
N LEU A 42 -1.06 3.44 8.16
CA LEU A 42 -1.27 4.30 6.98
C LEU A 42 -2.68 4.87 6.94
N VAL A 43 -3.69 4.09 7.35
CA VAL A 43 -5.06 4.61 7.50
C VAL A 43 -5.12 5.72 8.54
N ALA A 44 -4.45 5.55 9.69
CA ALA A 44 -4.35 6.60 10.71
C ALA A 44 -3.62 7.87 10.18
N ALA A 45 -2.72 7.71 9.22
CA ALA A 45 -2.05 8.80 8.52
C ALA A 45 -2.90 9.44 7.39
N GLY A 46 -4.13 8.98 7.16
CA GLY A 46 -5.07 9.54 6.19
C GLY A 46 -5.14 8.79 4.85
N ALA A 47 -4.44 7.67 4.71
CA ALA A 47 -4.61 6.82 3.53
C ALA A 47 -5.93 6.03 3.59
N VAL A 48 -6.41 5.57 2.44
CA VAL A 48 -7.61 4.73 2.33
C VAL A 48 -7.27 3.40 1.68
N VAL A 49 -7.85 2.31 2.20
CA VAL A 49 -7.73 0.99 1.59
C VAL A 49 -8.63 0.92 0.35
N VAL A 50 -8.07 0.51 -0.79
CA VAL A 50 -8.81 0.36 -2.04
C VAL A 50 -9.22 -1.09 -2.27
N ARG A 51 -8.26 -2.02 -2.20
CA ARG A 51 -8.49 -3.46 -2.36
C ARG A 51 -7.32 -4.27 -1.80
N GLN A 52 -7.58 -5.53 -1.49
CA GLN A 52 -6.57 -6.51 -1.10
C GLN A 52 -6.39 -7.50 -2.26
N GLU A 53 -5.14 -7.82 -2.59
CA GLU A 53 -4.79 -8.75 -3.65
C GLU A 53 -4.12 -9.97 -3.02
N SER A 54 -4.56 -11.16 -3.36
CA SER A 54 -4.08 -12.43 -2.80
C SER A 54 -3.57 -13.36 -3.89
N TYR A 55 -2.54 -14.16 -3.58
CA TYR A 55 -2.01 -15.21 -4.45
C TYR A 55 -2.36 -16.56 -3.82
N GLY A 56 -3.53 -17.11 -4.17
CA GLY A 56 -4.13 -18.23 -3.44
C GLY A 56 -4.58 -17.78 -2.05
N ASP A 57 -4.23 -18.54 -1.02
CA ASP A 57 -4.59 -18.25 0.38
C ASP A 57 -3.65 -17.24 1.06
N VAL A 58 -2.65 -16.73 0.34
CA VAL A 58 -1.64 -15.82 0.88
C VAL A 58 -1.94 -14.38 0.49
N LEU A 59 -1.95 -13.47 1.47
CA LEU A 59 -2.05 -12.04 1.18
C LEU A 59 -0.85 -11.58 0.35
N GLY A 60 -1.13 -11.17 -0.88
CA GLY A 60 -0.18 -10.64 -1.84
C GLY A 60 0.20 -9.22 -1.45
N HIS A 61 -0.71 -8.27 -1.57
CA HIS A 61 -0.48 -6.88 -1.18
C HIS A 61 -1.80 -6.15 -0.95
N VAL A 62 -1.73 -4.95 -0.38
CA VAL A 62 -2.90 -4.09 -0.21
C VAL A 62 -2.71 -2.83 -1.03
N VAL A 63 -3.65 -2.55 -1.93
CA VAL A 63 -3.69 -1.33 -2.72
C VAL A 63 -4.35 -0.24 -1.87
N MET A 64 -3.68 0.90 -1.74
CA MET A 64 -4.10 2.04 -0.95
C MET A 64 -4.03 3.33 -1.77
N ARG A 65 -4.75 4.36 -1.31
CA ARG A 65 -4.60 5.73 -1.79
C ARG A 65 -4.22 6.66 -0.67
N ASP A 66 -3.30 7.58 -0.93
CA ASP A 66 -2.97 8.64 0.02
C ASP A 66 -4.05 9.75 0.00
N PRO A 67 -3.99 10.74 0.91
CA PRO A 67 -4.92 11.86 0.93
C PRO A 67 -5.00 12.68 -0.37
N GLU A 68 -3.98 12.62 -1.22
CA GLU A 68 -3.89 13.31 -2.51
C GLU A 68 -4.39 12.42 -3.67
N SER A 69 -4.97 11.26 -3.35
CA SER A 69 -5.48 10.27 -4.31
C SER A 69 -4.41 9.60 -5.18
N ASN A 70 -3.15 9.58 -4.74
CA ASN A 70 -2.11 8.76 -5.36
C ASN A 70 -2.28 7.31 -4.95
N GLU A 71 -2.21 6.40 -5.91
CA GLU A 71 -2.34 4.96 -5.67
C GLU A 71 -0.96 4.34 -5.43
N PHE A 72 -0.87 3.47 -4.42
CA PHE A 72 0.32 2.70 -4.09
C PHE A 72 -0.06 1.35 -3.47
N CYS A 73 0.89 0.41 -3.46
CA CYS A 73 0.75 -0.90 -2.84
C CYS A 73 1.59 -1.02 -1.56
N VAL A 74 1.09 -1.83 -0.63
CA VAL A 74 1.81 -2.25 0.58
C VAL A 74 2.03 -3.75 0.49
N ALA A 75 3.30 -4.17 0.41
CA ALA A 75 3.72 -5.52 0.05
C ALA A 75 4.88 -6.06 0.89
#